data_AF-A0A926HDZ9-F1
#
_entry.id   AF-A0A926HDZ9-F1
#
_cell.length_a   1.000
_cell.length_b   1.000
_cell.length_c   1.000
_cell.angle_alpha   90.00
_cell.angle_beta   90.00
_cell.angle_gamma   90.00
#
_symmetry.space_group_name_H-M   'P 1'
#
loop_
_entity.id
_entity.type
_entity.pdbx_description
1 polymer ?
#
loop_
_entity_poly.entity_id
_entity_poly.type
_entity_poly.pdbx_seq_one_letter_code
_entity_poly.pdbx_strand_id
1 'polypeptide(L)' 'MVLQRQFITDSAGRPIGVILPLEEYNLVAELLTQRLAVSLLQERLRAMEAAAHDEVFLADSDQTMQDFDRVDREWWEPAS' A
#
# COMPACT_ATOMS: atom_id res chain seq x y z
N MET A 1 -4.26 11.71 36.28
CA MET A 1 -4.72 12.77 35.36
C MET A 1 -5.17 12.06 34.09
N VAL A 2 -6.46 12.08 33.75
CA VAL A 2 -6.98 11.38 32.55
C VAL A 2 -6.77 12.31 31.35
N LEU A 3 -5.97 11.90 30.37
CA LEU A 3 -5.80 12.66 29.14
C LEU A 3 -7.17 12.75 28.45
N GLN A 4 -7.55 13.92 27.96
CA GLN A 4 -8.76 14.10 27.16
C GLN A 4 -8.42 13.98 25.68
N ARG A 5 -9.39 13.62 24.84
CA ARG A 5 -9.25 13.66 23.38
C ARG A 5 -8.83 15.05 22.90
N GLN A 6 -7.91 15.11 21.94
CA GLN A 6 -7.43 16.37 21.36
C GLN A 6 -7.53 16.32 19.84
N PHE A 7 -7.94 17.42 19.20
CA PHE A 7 -7.99 17.51 17.75
C PHE A 7 -6.73 18.19 17.22
N ILE A 8 -6.17 17.62 16.16
CA ILE A 8 -5.08 18.22 15.40
C ILE A 8 -5.70 18.95 14.21
N THR A 9 -5.34 20.21 14.00
CA THR A 9 -5.82 21.03 12.88
C THR A 9 -4.67 21.44 11.96
N ASP A 10 -4.96 21.65 10.67
CA ASP A 10 -4.02 22.26 9.73
C ASP A 10 -3.87 23.78 9.96
N SER A 11 -3.02 24.43 9.14
CA SER A 11 -2.81 25.89 9.18
C SER A 11 -4.05 26.72 8.82
N ALA A 12 -5.07 26.10 8.21
CA ALA A 12 -6.35 26.71 7.91
C ALA A 12 -7.41 26.42 9.00
N GLY A 13 -7.04 25.74 10.08
CA GLY A 13 -7.95 25.36 11.18
C GLY A 13 -8.83 24.15 10.88
N ARG A 14 -8.59 23.41 9.79
CA ARG A 14 -9.36 22.20 9.45
C ARG A 14 -8.85 21.01 10.26
N PRO A 15 -9.72 20.19 10.86
CA PRO A 15 -9.30 19.02 11.62
C PRO A 15 -8.70 17.97 10.67
N ILE A 16 -7.47 17.56 10.96
CA ILE A 16 -6.72 16.54 10.20
C ILE A 16 -6.40 15.30 11.02
N GLY A 17 -6.64 15.32 12.33
CA GLY A 17 -6.39 14.18 13.20
C GLY A 17 -7.00 14.33 14.58
N VAL A 18 -6.98 13.24 15.33
CA VAL A 18 -7.39 13.21 16.74
C VAL A 18 -6.38 12.38 17.54
N ILE A 19 -5.97 12.88 18.69
CA ILE A 19 -5.22 12.15 19.70
C ILE A 19 -6.25 11.61 20.69
N LEU A 20 -6.30 10.28 20.82
CA LEU A 20 -7.20 9.59 21.73
C LEU A 20 -6.45 9.13 22.98
N PRO A 21 -7.12 9.12 24.15
CA PRO A 21 -6.67 8.33 25.29
C PRO A 21 -6.54 6.86 24.90
N LEU A 22 -5.62 6.14 25.56
CA LEU A 22 -5.30 4.76 25.18
C LEU A 22 -6.53 3.84 25.25
N GLU A 23 -7.38 4.04 26.26
CA GLU A 23 -8.61 3.28 26.45
C GLU A 23 -9.58 3.48 25.28
N GLU A 24 -9.74 4.72 24.82
CA GLU A 24 -10.59 5.04 23.67
C GLU A 24 -9.99 4.52 22.36
N TYR A 25 -8.66 4.63 22.20
CA TYR A 25 -7.97 4.09 21.04
C TYR A 25 -8.18 2.58 20.92
N ASN A 26 -8.05 1.84 22.01
CA ASN A 26 -8.22 0.38 22.02
C ASN A 26 -9.62 -0.06 21.57
N LEU A 27 -10.66 0.77 21.80
CA LEU A 27 -12.02 0.48 21.33
C LEU A 27 -12.17 0.60 19.81
N VAL A 28 -11.33 1.40 19.15
CA VAL A 28 -11.44 1.69 17.71
C VAL A 28 -10.26 1.16 16.89
N ALA A 29 -9.19 0.70 17.54
CA ALA A 29 -7.93 0.31 16.90
C ALA A 29 -8.14 -0.70 15.78
N GLU A 30 -8.89 -1.77 16.04
CA GLU A 30 -9.14 -2.81 15.05
C GLU A 30 -9.92 -2.29 13.83
N LEU A 31 -10.95 -1.48 14.07
CA LEU A 31 -11.73 -0.81 13.02
C LEU A 31 -10.86 0.12 12.17
N LEU A 32 -9.96 0.88 12.80
CA LEU A 32 -9.02 1.75 12.10
C LEU A 32 -8.04 0.93 11.24
N THR A 33 -7.50 -0.16 11.77
CA THR A 33 -6.60 -1.05 11.03
C THR A 33 -7.28 -1.67 9.82
N GLN A 34 -8.48 -2.21 9.98
CA GLN A 34 -9.25 -2.79 8.87
C GLN A 34 -9.54 -1.75 7.79
N ARG A 35 -9.98 -0.55 8.19
CA ARG A 35 -10.28 0.52 7.23
C ARG A 35 -9.05 1.00 6.47
N LEU A 36 -7.91 1.11 7.16
CA LEU A 36 -6.63 1.45 6.53
C LEU A 36 -6.22 0.37 5.52
N ALA A 37 -6.35 -0.91 5.89
CA ALA A 37 -6.03 -2.02 5.00
C ALA A 37 -6.91 -2.02 3.73
N VAL A 38 -8.20 -1.72 3.87
CA VAL A 38 -9.11 -1.58 2.73
C VAL A 38 -8.73 -0.41 1.83
N SER A 39 -8.41 0.75 2.40
CA SER A 39 -7.96 1.92 1.63
C SER A 39 -6.69 1.62 0.85
N LEU A 40 -5.70 0.99 1.51
CA LEU A 40 -4.44 0.61 0.89
C LEU A 40 -4.64 -0.42 -0.23
N LEU A 41 -5.56 -1.37 -0.04
CA LEU A 41 -5.94 -2.33 -1.08
C LEU A 41 -6.55 -1.62 -2.29
N GLN A 42 -7.46 -0.68 -2.08
CA GLN A 42 -8.08 0.09 -3.16
C GLN A 42 -7.06 0.94 -3.92
N GLU A 43 -6.11 1.57 -3.23
CA GLU A 43 -5.01 2.31 -3.86
C GLU A 43 -4.13 1.39 -4.69
N ARG A 44 -3.78 0.21 -4.16
CA ARG A 44 -3.02 -0.81 -4.90
C ARG A 44 -3.75 -1.28 -6.15
N LEU A 45 -5.05 -1.56 -6.06
CA LEU A 45 -5.85 -1.98 -7.21
C LEU A 45 -5.85 -0.91 -8.30
N ARG A 46 -6.04 0.36 -7.94
CA ARG A 46 -5.95 1.48 -8.91
C ARG A 46 -4.58 1.59 -9.55
N ALA A 47 -3.52 1.41 -8.77
CA ALA A 47 -2.16 1.41 -9.31
C ALA A 47 -1.93 0.26 -10.30
N MET A 48 -2.44 -0.94 -10.00
CA MET A 48 -2.38 -2.09 -10.91
C MET A 48 -3.17 -1.85 -12.20
N GLU A 49 -4.39 -1.30 -12.09
CA GLU A 49 -5.22 -0.93 -13.25
C GLU A 49 -4.53 0.12 -14.13
N ALA A 50 -3.88 1.12 -13.52
CA ALA A 50 -3.10 2.12 -14.25
C ALA A 50 -1.87 1.51 -14.93
N ALA A 51 -1.13 0.65 -14.23
CA ALA A 51 0.07 -0.01 -14.75
C ALA A 51 -0.21 -0.87 -16.00
N ALA A 52 -1.39 -1.50 -16.07
CA ALA A 52 -1.81 -2.26 -17.24
C ALA A 52 -1.94 -1.42 -18.53
N HIS A 53 -1.98 -0.09 -18.41
CA HIS A 53 -2.07 0.85 -19.54
C HIS A 53 -0.82 1.73 -19.64
N ASP A 54 0.19 1.51 -18.81
CA ASP A 54 1.45 2.26 -18.82
C ASP A 54 2.47 1.54 -19.72
N GLU A 55 2.80 2.16 -20.86
CA GLU A 55 3.74 1.61 -21.84
C GLU A 55 5.14 1.35 -21.25
N VAL A 56 5.59 2.18 -20.31
CA VAL A 56 6.90 2.01 -19.67
C VAL A 56 6.87 0.79 -18.75
N PHE A 57 5.80 0.65 -17.97
CA PHE A 57 5.60 -0.52 -17.11
C PHE A 57 5.51 -1.82 -17.91
N LEU A 58 4.78 -1.81 -19.03
CA LEU A 58 4.63 -3.00 -19.88
C LEU A 58 5.95 -3.42 -20.53
N ALA A 59 6.76 -2.46 -20.99
CA ALA A 59 8.07 -2.76 -21.55
C ALA A 59 9.03 -3.36 -20.50
N ASP A 60 9.03 -2.81 -19.29
CA ASP A 60 9.83 -3.34 -18.17
C ASP A 60 9.37 -4.75 -17.74
N SER A 61 8.05 -4.96 -17.73
CA SER A 61 7.47 -6.27 -17.45
C SER A 61 7.85 -7.31 -18.50
N ASP A 62 7.85 -6.97 -19.78
CA ASP A 62 8.25 -7.87 -20.86
C ASP A 62 9.75 -8.24 -20.72
N GLN A 63 10.59 -7.24 -20.49
CA GLN A 63 12.02 -7.46 -20.26
C GLN A 63 12.28 -8.37 -19.05
N THR A 64 11.56 -8.15 -17.95
CA THR A 64 11.64 -8.98 -16.75
C THR A 64 11.25 -10.43 -17.05
N MET A 65 10.17 -10.65 -17.81
CA MET A 65 9.73 -11.99 -18.22
C MET A 65 10.78 -12.69 -19.09
N GLN A 66 11.43 -11.97 -20.01
CA GLN A 66 12.51 -12.51 -20.83
C GLN A 66 13.73 -12.90 -19.98
N ASP A 67 14.08 -12.11 -18.98
CA ASP A 67 15.18 -12.42 -18.06
C ASP A 67 14.88 -13.65 -17.21
N PHE A 68 13.63 -13.82 -16.73
CA PHE A 68 13.20 -15.05 -16.06
C PHE A 68 13.32 -16.27 -16.97
N ASP A 69 12.82 -16.18 -18.21
CA ASP A 69 12.87 -17.28 -19.17
C ASP A 69 14.31 -17.68 -19.53
N ARG A 70 15.22 -16.71 -19.62
CA ARG A 70 16.65 -16.96 -19.82
C ARG A 70 17.24 -17.75 -18.64
N VAL A 71 17.00 -17.29 -17.42
CA VAL A 71 17.50 -17.96 -16.20
C VAL A 71 16.89 -19.35 -16.07
N ASP A 72 15.59 -19.51 -16.32
CA ASP A 72 14.93 -20.82 -16.25
C ASP A 72 15.58 -21.82 -17.22
N ARG A 73 15.87 -21.42 -18.46
CA ARG A 73 16.60 -22.25 -19.43
C ARG A 73 18.02 -22.58 -18.99
N GLU A 74 18.76 -21.63 -18.42
CA GLU A 74 20.10 -21.89 -17.88
C GLU A 74 20.10 -22.95 -16.78
N TRP A 75 19.02 -23.01 -15.98
CA TRP A 75 18.90 -23.95 -14.86
C TRP A 75 18.40 -25.34 -15.26
N TRP A 76 17.45 -25.43 -16.22
CA TRP A 76 16.80 -26.70 -16.58
C TRP A 76 17.35 -27.35 -17.84
N GLU A 77 17.96 -26.59 -18.74
CA GLU A 77 18.57 -27.08 -19.98
C GLU A 77 20.08 -26.77 -19.97
N PRO A 78 20.86 -27.37 -19.04
CA PRO A 78 22.30 -27.18 -19.07
C PRO A 78 22.85 -27.73 -20.38
N ALA A 79 23.52 -26.86 -21.15
CA ALA A 79 24.03 -27.13 -22.49
C ALA A 79 24.67 -28.52 -22.58
N SER A 80 24.00 -29.41 -23.32
CA SER A 80 24.50 -30.74 -23.69
C SER A 80 25.55 -30.66 -24.79
#